data_AF-A0A7W0JTP3-F1
#
_entry.id   AF-A0A7W0JTP3-F1
#
_cell.length_a   1.000
_cell.length_b   1.000
_cell.length_c   1.000
_cell.angle_alpha   90.00
_cell.angle_beta   90.00
_cell.angle_gamma   90.00
#
_symmetry.space_group_name_H-M   'P 1'
#
loop_
_entity.id
_entity.type
_entity.pdbx_description
1 polymer ?
#
loop_
_entity_poly.entity_id
_entity_poly.type
_entity_poly.pdbx_seq_one_letter_code
_entity_poly.pdbx_strand_id
1 'polypeptide(L)'
;MWKQRAAAVVLIGSVLVVPASGATGPAWAVDPADPGANRPAHGQSLFDQINADGVPFPFEALVRKIENAAGCQSGTCMTSVLVPLSRSLQRTAAAPDFFSFPRVIAAMTAEGAGHLLAKDRVYLGYQERTGLIEVISYNEAAARFEFQLVRNYRPHVKPETVYASRAVCTACHQNHGPVFPRQQWDETNANPRIAARLALKDDKTRQQVYGVTIRRGVDLPNAIDDSTDRANLFAVVHRIWRDACDAACRSHAIEAALQYRLSQQQGFEAKTAFSEPLAQRFAAQWPDGLAIPNPDLPNRDPLASAGESAAQQIDVGAAFEALAPRAPIEVWTAADALLAPRFVAGLAQLFAEADARDLDAALTRRARGATRRTYSARCSVNGDRYQCSGAVSLSGTDSMIDRLTLGGKELTRLQLRNGAVTRHGMTARTAGGDAIERIELPRRGKSGVATVTVVEDFAPARAALAKHDWSGAPLARASVRATLGLPPINVCCGRGTAVPVASDAVVAAGIPAQATAFVAPCAACHRTAESSPPNFLAGDAQRISASLAQCAPRMFVRLAMWQSPAASRAKVPMPPPRASQRGSFSIQATPDASIATLQATVAEWLRAESGQTPDLATMLARGYENLRPCLQANS
;
A
#
# COMPACT_ATOMS: atom_id res chain seq x y z
N MET A 1 -9.81 46.75 63.80
CA MET A 1 -9.74 45.32 63.40
C MET A 1 -10.49 45.16 62.08
N TRP A 2 -9.90 44.40 61.15
CA TRP A 2 -10.45 43.91 59.86
C TRP A 2 -10.29 44.77 58.59
N LYS A 3 -9.18 44.49 57.91
CA LYS A 3 -8.99 44.24 56.46
C LYS A 3 -9.87 45.03 55.46
N GLN A 4 -9.26 45.97 54.74
CA GLN A 4 -9.65 46.32 53.38
C GLN A 4 -8.50 46.00 52.42
N ARG A 5 -8.82 45.18 51.42
CA ARG A 5 -7.94 44.74 50.33
C ARG A 5 -7.86 45.83 49.27
N ALA A 6 -6.66 46.25 48.90
CA ALA A 6 -6.42 46.99 47.67
C ALA A 6 -6.58 46.04 46.47
N ALA A 7 -7.47 46.38 45.55
CA ALA A 7 -7.61 45.71 44.26
C ALA A 7 -6.60 46.31 43.28
N ALA A 8 -5.59 45.53 42.88
CA ALA A 8 -4.74 45.83 41.75
C ALA A 8 -5.40 45.23 40.49
N VAL A 9 -5.78 46.10 39.55
CA VAL A 9 -6.27 45.72 38.22
C VAL A 9 -5.08 45.20 37.41
N VAL A 10 -5.05 43.90 37.13
CA VAL A 10 -4.11 43.29 36.19
C VAL A 10 -4.76 43.29 34.81
N LEU A 11 -4.24 44.13 33.91
CA LEU A 11 -4.51 44.09 32.47
C LEU A 11 -3.91 42.79 31.93
N ILE A 12 -4.76 41.80 31.65
CA ILE A 12 -4.38 40.61 30.89
C ILE A 12 -4.30 41.02 29.43
N GLY A 13 -3.08 41.17 28.92
CA GLY A 13 -2.81 41.33 27.50
C GLY A 13 -3.22 40.04 26.76
N SER A 14 -4.24 40.16 25.92
CA SER A 14 -4.63 39.12 24.98
C SER A 14 -3.47 38.82 24.02
N VAL A 15 -2.81 37.67 24.21
CA VAL A 15 -1.93 37.11 23.19
C VAL A 15 -2.82 36.70 22.02
N LEU A 16 -2.88 37.53 20.99
CA LEU A 16 -3.40 37.16 19.69
C LEU A 16 -2.52 36.02 19.16
N VAL A 17 -3.02 34.79 19.25
CA VAL A 17 -2.50 33.67 18.50
C VAL A 17 -2.80 33.96 17.03
N VAL A 18 -1.79 34.47 16.32
CA VAL A 18 -1.84 34.56 14.86
C VAL A 18 -1.81 33.11 14.35
N PRO A 19 -2.81 32.65 13.58
CA PRO A 19 -2.74 31.33 12.96
C PRO A 19 -1.54 31.34 12.02
N ALA A 20 -0.69 30.32 12.13
CA ALA A 20 0.38 30.10 11.16
C ALA A 20 -0.25 30.13 9.76
N SER A 21 0.23 31.02 8.91
CA SER A 21 -0.20 31.17 7.51
C SER A 21 -0.24 29.78 6.87
N GLY A 22 -1.45 29.28 6.64
CA GLY A 22 -1.68 27.94 6.13
C GLY A 22 -0.96 27.75 4.81
N ALA A 23 -0.21 26.66 4.70
CA ALA A 23 0.27 26.13 3.44
C ALA A 23 -0.83 26.22 2.35
N THR A 24 -0.59 26.98 1.29
CA THR A 24 -1.49 27.07 0.13
C THR A 24 -1.33 25.82 -0.73
N GLY A 25 -2.38 25.02 -0.92
CA GLY A 25 -2.35 23.83 -1.77
C GLY A 25 -2.95 22.56 -1.12
N PRO A 26 -3.20 21.51 -1.93
CA PRO A 26 -3.84 20.28 -1.46
C PRO A 26 -3.02 19.58 -0.37
N ALA A 27 -3.71 19.02 0.62
CA ALA A 27 -3.09 18.28 1.71
C ALA A 27 -2.75 16.86 1.28
N TRP A 28 -1.58 16.34 1.65
CA TRP A 28 -1.25 14.93 1.41
C TRP A 28 -2.02 14.00 2.35
N ALA A 29 -2.57 12.90 1.80
CA ALA A 29 -3.19 11.86 2.62
C ALA A 29 -2.22 11.23 3.62
N VAL A 30 -0.94 11.14 3.23
CA VAL A 30 0.18 10.68 4.06
C VAL A 30 1.36 11.62 3.81
N ASP A 31 1.97 12.11 4.88
CA ASP A 31 3.15 12.97 4.77
C ASP A 31 4.44 12.13 4.62
N PRO A 32 5.11 12.13 3.45
CA PRO A 32 6.36 11.41 3.24
C PRO A 32 7.50 11.86 4.17
N ALA A 33 7.45 13.07 4.71
CA ALA A 33 8.50 13.64 5.54
C ALA A 33 8.34 13.32 7.04
N ASP A 34 7.19 12.78 7.44
CA ASP A 34 6.97 12.24 8.78
C ASP A 34 6.91 10.72 8.74
N PRO A 35 8.07 10.02 8.75
CA PRO A 35 8.08 8.55 8.67
C PRO A 35 7.36 7.88 9.85
N GLY A 36 7.16 8.57 10.98
CA GLY A 36 6.66 7.99 12.23
C GLY A 36 7.61 6.96 12.85
N ALA A 37 7.18 6.35 13.96
CA ALA A 37 7.97 5.38 14.70
C ALA A 37 8.15 4.05 13.94
N ASN A 38 9.37 3.50 13.98
CA ASN A 38 9.73 2.23 13.33
C ASN A 38 8.81 1.07 13.71
N ARG A 39 8.50 0.95 15.00
CA ARG A 39 7.55 -0.03 15.52
C ARG A 39 6.13 0.55 15.57
N PRO A 40 5.10 -0.28 15.37
CA PRO A 40 3.73 0.14 15.61
C PRO A 40 3.50 0.48 17.09
N ALA A 41 2.71 1.52 17.33
CA ALA A 41 2.20 1.82 18.67
C ALA A 41 1.07 0.84 19.09
N HIS A 42 0.36 0.27 18.11
CA HIS A 42 -0.79 -0.61 18.32
C HIS A 42 -0.76 -1.79 17.35
N GLY A 43 -1.16 -2.97 17.82
CA GLY A 43 -1.24 -4.19 17.01
C GLY A 43 0.09 -4.67 16.44
N GLN A 44 -0.01 -5.50 15.41
CA GLN A 44 1.11 -6.13 14.71
C GLN A 44 0.80 -6.20 13.22
N SER A 45 1.82 -6.28 12.38
CA SER A 45 1.61 -6.51 10.94
C SER A 45 0.98 -7.89 10.68
N LEU A 46 0.37 -8.08 9.52
CA LEU A 46 -0.11 -9.41 9.12
C LEU A 46 1.05 -10.41 9.01
N PHE A 47 2.24 -9.96 8.61
CA PHE A 47 3.41 -10.83 8.52
C PHE A 47 3.84 -11.38 9.89
N ASP A 48 3.80 -10.55 10.94
CA ASP A 48 4.05 -10.98 12.32
C ASP A 48 3.02 -12.04 12.75
N GLN A 49 1.74 -11.79 12.46
CA GLN A 49 0.65 -12.69 12.83
C GLN A 49 0.78 -14.05 12.12
N ILE A 50 1.07 -14.05 10.82
CA ILE A 50 1.24 -15.28 10.02
C ILE A 50 2.46 -16.07 10.46
N ASN A 51 3.53 -15.40 10.88
CA ASN A 51 4.83 -16.01 11.17
C ASN A 51 5.20 -15.99 12.66
N ALA A 52 4.21 -15.95 13.55
CA ALA A 52 4.43 -15.96 14.99
C ALA A 52 5.23 -17.19 15.48
N ASP A 53 5.09 -18.32 14.79
CA ASP A 53 5.81 -19.58 14.96
C ASP A 53 7.14 -19.66 14.17
N GLY A 54 7.53 -18.58 13.49
CA GLY A 54 8.78 -18.47 12.73
C GLY A 54 8.61 -18.41 11.22
N VAL A 55 9.64 -17.92 10.53
CA VAL A 55 9.70 -17.82 9.07
C VAL A 55 10.34 -19.10 8.52
N PRO A 56 9.64 -19.91 7.69
CA PRO A 56 10.20 -21.12 7.12
C PRO A 56 11.18 -20.82 5.98
N PHE A 57 12.13 -21.74 5.77
CA PHE A 57 13.03 -21.77 4.61
C PHE A 57 12.72 -23.04 3.78
N PRO A 58 12.81 -23.04 2.43
CA PRO A 58 13.20 -21.95 1.53
C PRO A 58 12.05 -20.97 1.23
N PHE A 59 12.29 -19.96 0.39
CA PHE A 59 11.33 -18.87 0.08
C PHE A 59 9.95 -19.37 -0.34
N GLU A 60 9.90 -20.46 -1.10
CA GLU A 60 8.67 -21.11 -1.54
C GLU A 60 7.84 -21.66 -0.37
N ALA A 61 8.49 -22.09 0.73
CA ALA A 61 7.79 -22.53 1.93
C ALA A 61 7.14 -21.35 2.66
N LEU A 62 7.78 -20.17 2.67
CA LEU A 62 7.18 -18.95 3.19
C LEU A 62 5.98 -18.51 2.36
N VAL A 63 6.11 -18.55 1.02
CA VAL A 63 5.00 -18.25 0.11
C VAL A 63 3.79 -19.15 0.41
N ARG A 64 4.00 -20.47 0.46
CA ARG A 64 2.95 -21.44 0.76
C ARG A 64 2.33 -21.21 2.15
N LYS A 65 3.13 -20.88 3.15
CA LYS A 65 2.64 -20.59 4.51
C LYS A 65 1.68 -19.40 4.51
N ILE A 66 2.03 -18.31 3.82
CA ILE A 66 1.18 -17.11 3.70
C ILE A 66 -0.12 -17.44 2.96
N GLU A 67 -0.05 -18.16 1.84
CA GLU A 67 -1.23 -18.56 1.08
C GLU A 67 -2.15 -19.48 1.90
N ASN A 68 -1.60 -20.48 2.59
CA ASN A 68 -2.36 -21.37 3.45
C ASN A 68 -3.07 -20.60 4.59
N ALA A 69 -2.38 -19.63 5.20
CA ALA A 69 -2.98 -18.78 6.24
C ALA A 69 -4.15 -17.93 5.71
N ALA A 70 -4.13 -17.55 4.44
CA ALA A 70 -5.23 -16.87 3.75
C ALA A 70 -6.35 -17.82 3.28
N GLY A 71 -6.16 -19.14 3.38
CA GLY A 71 -7.09 -20.14 2.84
C GLY A 71 -7.04 -20.26 1.32
N CYS A 72 -5.86 -20.06 0.74
CA CYS A 72 -5.59 -20.22 -0.69
C CYS A 72 -4.99 -21.60 -0.98
N GLN A 73 -5.16 -22.07 -2.21
CA GLN A 73 -4.34 -23.16 -2.73
C GLN A 73 -2.94 -22.61 -3.05
N SER A 74 -1.93 -23.49 -3.02
CA SER A 74 -0.55 -23.10 -3.33
C SER A 74 -0.46 -22.52 -4.75
N GLY A 75 0.14 -21.33 -4.87
CA GLY A 75 0.38 -20.62 -6.12
C GLY A 75 -0.83 -19.87 -6.69
N THR A 76 -1.94 -19.73 -5.95
CA THR A 76 -3.17 -19.11 -6.47
C THR A 76 -3.39 -17.67 -6.02
N CYS A 77 -2.79 -17.24 -4.91
CA CYS A 77 -3.08 -15.92 -4.33
C CYS A 77 -1.87 -15.00 -4.30
N MET A 78 -0.66 -15.55 -4.20
CA MET A 78 0.56 -14.76 -4.26
C MET A 78 1.10 -14.72 -5.69
N THR A 79 1.17 -13.53 -6.26
CA THR A 79 1.81 -13.30 -7.56
C THR A 79 3.27 -12.93 -7.35
N SER A 80 4.18 -13.58 -8.06
CA SER A 80 5.64 -13.37 -7.92
C SER A 80 6.35 -13.16 -9.25
N VAL A 81 7.32 -12.25 -9.32
CA VAL A 81 8.15 -11.95 -10.50
C VAL A 81 9.65 -11.97 -10.16
N LEU A 82 10.49 -12.23 -11.16
CA LEU A 82 11.95 -12.21 -11.05
C LEU A 82 12.49 -10.91 -11.64
N VAL A 83 13.36 -10.21 -10.90
CA VAL A 83 13.92 -8.90 -11.22
C VAL A 83 15.45 -8.94 -11.09
N PRO A 84 16.19 -9.42 -12.10
CA PRO A 84 17.66 -9.54 -12.01
C PRO A 84 18.36 -8.18 -11.92
N LEU A 85 17.94 -7.21 -12.74
CA LEU A 85 18.53 -5.87 -12.80
C LEU A 85 17.61 -4.86 -12.11
N SER A 86 17.42 -5.03 -10.79
CA SER A 86 16.48 -4.19 -10.02
C SER A 86 16.99 -2.76 -9.79
N ARG A 87 16.09 -1.87 -9.37
CA ARG A 87 16.43 -0.53 -8.85
C ARG A 87 16.30 -0.39 -7.32
N SER A 88 16.20 -1.54 -6.63
CA SER A 88 16.06 -1.59 -5.16
C SER A 88 17.35 -1.15 -4.45
N LEU A 89 17.27 -1.01 -3.12
CA LEU A 89 18.46 -0.83 -2.29
C LEU A 89 19.46 -1.99 -2.45
N GLN A 90 18.97 -3.19 -2.77
CA GLN A 90 19.80 -4.39 -2.97
C GLN A 90 20.27 -4.58 -4.43
N ARG A 91 20.22 -3.56 -5.30
CA ARG A 91 20.54 -3.71 -6.73
C ARG A 91 21.96 -4.20 -7.04
N THR A 92 22.91 -4.00 -6.12
CA THR A 92 24.30 -4.46 -6.27
C THR A 92 24.54 -5.85 -5.67
N ALA A 93 23.59 -6.41 -4.91
CA ALA A 93 23.78 -7.60 -4.08
C ALA A 93 24.21 -8.84 -4.86
N ALA A 94 23.70 -8.97 -6.08
CA ALA A 94 23.97 -10.10 -6.96
C ALA A 94 25.06 -9.81 -8.00
N ALA A 95 25.79 -8.70 -7.90
CA ALA A 95 26.83 -8.39 -8.88
C ALA A 95 27.97 -9.43 -8.85
N PRO A 96 28.49 -9.88 -10.01
CA PRO A 96 28.00 -9.62 -11.38
C PRO A 96 26.90 -10.61 -11.85
N ASP A 97 26.59 -11.63 -11.05
CA ASP A 97 25.71 -12.77 -11.35
C ASP A 97 24.20 -12.50 -11.22
N PHE A 98 23.73 -11.33 -11.67
CA PHE A 98 22.34 -10.87 -11.51
C PHE A 98 21.28 -11.86 -12.02
N PHE A 99 21.57 -12.56 -13.11
CA PHE A 99 20.65 -13.52 -13.73
C PHE A 99 20.71 -14.92 -13.09
N SER A 100 21.77 -15.23 -12.34
CA SER A 100 21.85 -16.47 -11.56
C SER A 100 21.13 -16.32 -10.23
N PHE A 101 21.21 -15.12 -9.64
CA PHE A 101 20.60 -14.75 -8.35
C PHE A 101 19.61 -13.58 -8.49
N PRO A 102 18.56 -13.72 -9.31
CA PRO A 102 17.59 -12.64 -9.51
C PRO A 102 16.86 -12.33 -8.21
N ARG A 103 16.52 -11.05 -7.99
CA ARG A 103 15.62 -10.69 -6.88
C ARG A 103 14.22 -11.22 -7.17
N VAL A 104 13.53 -11.73 -6.15
CA VAL A 104 12.09 -12.06 -6.24
C VAL A 104 11.29 -10.92 -5.66
N ILE A 105 10.22 -10.51 -6.35
CA ILE A 105 9.14 -9.70 -5.77
C ILE A 105 7.89 -10.56 -5.72
N ALA A 106 7.22 -10.62 -4.57
CA ALA A 106 5.96 -11.34 -4.39
C ALA A 106 4.93 -10.45 -3.69
N ALA A 107 3.66 -10.56 -4.09
CA ALA A 107 2.56 -9.81 -3.49
C ALA A 107 1.29 -10.66 -3.41
N MET A 108 0.52 -10.50 -2.35
CA MET A 108 -0.81 -11.09 -2.24
C MET A 108 -1.81 -10.31 -3.10
N THR A 109 -2.14 -10.82 -4.29
CA THR A 109 -2.99 -10.13 -5.27
C THR A 109 -4.42 -10.67 -5.33
N ALA A 110 -4.69 -11.82 -4.70
CA ALA A 110 -6.03 -12.39 -4.58
C ALA A 110 -6.43 -12.69 -3.12
N GLU A 111 -7.74 -12.73 -2.88
CA GLU A 111 -8.30 -13.18 -1.59
C GLU A 111 -8.39 -14.71 -1.59
N GLY A 112 -8.17 -15.32 -0.42
CA GLY A 112 -8.44 -16.73 -0.21
C GLY A 112 -9.82 -16.99 0.38
N ALA A 113 -10.12 -18.24 0.68
CA ALA A 113 -11.39 -18.62 1.32
C ALA A 113 -11.43 -18.31 2.82
N GLY A 114 -10.30 -17.99 3.44
CA GLY A 114 -10.19 -17.72 4.87
C GLY A 114 -10.56 -16.29 5.29
N HIS A 115 -10.59 -16.04 6.60
CA HIS A 115 -10.88 -14.72 7.17
C HIS A 115 -9.67 -13.78 7.26
N LEU A 116 -8.47 -14.27 6.98
CA LEU A 116 -7.25 -13.46 6.96
C LEU A 116 -7.23 -12.64 5.66
N LEU A 117 -7.42 -11.32 5.79
CA LEU A 117 -7.41 -10.40 4.65
C LEU A 117 -5.97 -10.06 4.28
N ALA A 118 -5.34 -10.93 3.48
CA ALA A 118 -3.95 -10.74 3.04
C ALA A 118 -3.80 -10.03 1.69
N LYS A 119 -4.85 -10.06 0.85
CA LYS A 119 -4.87 -9.37 -0.45
C LYS A 119 -4.56 -7.88 -0.28
N ASP A 120 -3.66 -7.38 -1.12
CA ASP A 120 -3.16 -6.00 -1.16
C ASP A 120 -2.47 -5.54 0.13
N ARG A 121 -2.03 -6.49 0.97
CA ARG A 121 -1.54 -6.21 2.33
C ARG A 121 -0.24 -6.89 2.71
N VAL A 122 0.31 -7.77 1.87
CA VAL A 122 1.59 -8.44 2.11
C VAL A 122 2.40 -8.43 0.83
N TYR A 123 3.60 -7.85 0.91
CA TYR A 123 4.57 -7.75 -0.18
C TYR A 123 5.94 -8.18 0.33
N LEU A 124 6.66 -8.96 -0.48
CA LEU A 124 7.96 -9.53 -0.15
C LEU A 124 8.97 -9.21 -1.26
N GLY A 125 10.19 -8.88 -0.87
CA GLY A 125 11.34 -8.75 -1.75
C GLY A 125 12.49 -9.62 -1.27
N TYR A 126 12.76 -10.74 -1.95
CA TYR A 126 13.79 -11.70 -1.55
C TYR A 126 15.05 -11.58 -2.42
N GLN A 127 16.21 -11.56 -1.77
CA GLN A 127 17.52 -11.59 -2.43
C GLN A 127 18.44 -12.62 -1.74
N GLU A 128 18.75 -13.70 -2.45
CA GLU A 128 19.52 -14.83 -1.92
C GLU A 128 20.94 -14.42 -1.47
N ARG A 129 21.62 -13.58 -2.26
CA ARG A 129 23.03 -13.25 -2.00
C ARG A 129 23.23 -12.53 -0.68
N THR A 130 22.26 -11.72 -0.27
CA THR A 130 22.24 -11.09 1.05
C THR A 130 21.59 -11.96 2.12
N GLY A 131 20.77 -12.94 1.75
CA GLY A 131 19.99 -13.73 2.70
C GLY A 131 18.96 -12.85 3.43
N LEU A 132 18.33 -11.95 2.68
CA LEU A 132 17.42 -10.94 3.19
C LEU A 132 16.05 -11.04 2.49
N ILE A 133 14.98 -10.89 3.26
CA ILE A 133 13.64 -10.59 2.74
C ILE A 133 13.23 -9.20 3.26
N GLU A 134 12.95 -8.28 2.34
CA GLU A 134 12.26 -7.03 2.65
C GLU A 134 10.74 -7.28 2.65
N VAL A 135 10.06 -6.88 3.72
CA VAL A 135 8.63 -7.14 3.91
C VAL A 135 7.88 -5.83 4.10
N ILE A 136 6.80 -5.66 3.36
CA ILE A 136 5.81 -4.59 3.58
C ILE A 136 4.50 -5.27 3.92
N SER A 137 4.00 -5.05 5.14
CA SER A 137 2.81 -5.75 5.62
C SER A 137 1.88 -4.83 6.39
N TYR A 138 0.59 -4.89 6.07
CA TYR A 138 -0.42 -4.03 6.69
C TYR A 138 -0.66 -4.41 8.16
N ASN A 139 -0.77 -3.40 9.02
CA ASN A 139 -1.23 -3.52 10.40
C ASN A 139 -2.60 -2.86 10.51
N GLU A 140 -3.65 -3.67 10.65
CA GLU A 140 -5.03 -3.20 10.70
C GLU A 140 -5.29 -2.30 11.91
N ALA A 141 -4.74 -2.65 13.08
CA ALA A 141 -4.95 -1.89 14.32
C ALA A 141 -4.26 -0.52 14.32
N ALA A 142 -3.18 -0.37 13.55
CA ALA A 142 -2.49 0.91 13.36
C ALA A 142 -2.88 1.64 12.06
N ALA A 143 -3.69 1.00 11.19
CA ALA A 143 -4.06 1.49 9.87
C ALA A 143 -2.89 1.99 9.02
N ARG A 144 -1.80 1.24 8.99
CA ARG A 144 -0.60 1.56 8.20
C ARG A 144 0.14 0.31 7.77
N PHE A 145 0.96 0.44 6.74
CA PHE A 145 1.94 -0.59 6.41
C PHE A 145 3.15 -0.49 7.32
N GLU A 146 3.60 -1.64 7.80
CA GLU A 146 4.87 -1.81 8.49
C GLU A 146 5.96 -2.27 7.52
N PHE A 147 7.18 -1.82 7.79
CA PHE A 147 8.37 -2.18 7.03
C PHE A 147 9.25 -3.06 7.91
N GLN A 148 9.52 -4.27 7.43
CA GLN A 148 10.26 -5.28 8.19
C GLN A 148 11.33 -5.92 7.31
N LEU A 149 12.32 -6.51 7.96
CA LEU A 149 13.38 -7.28 7.32
C LEU A 149 13.40 -8.66 7.95
N VAL A 150 13.59 -9.70 7.13
CA VAL A 150 13.98 -11.03 7.58
C VAL A 150 15.45 -11.22 7.22
N ARG A 151 16.31 -11.15 8.23
CA ARG A 151 17.75 -11.39 8.14
C ARG A 151 18.06 -12.86 8.27
N ASN A 152 19.31 -13.21 7.96
CA ASN A 152 19.84 -14.55 8.14
C ASN A 152 19.00 -15.62 7.40
N TYR A 153 18.35 -15.22 6.31
CA TYR A 153 17.45 -16.08 5.54
C TYR A 153 18.27 -16.98 4.61
N ARG A 154 18.84 -18.04 5.18
CA ARG A 154 19.76 -18.97 4.54
C ARG A 154 19.50 -20.41 5.02
N PRO A 155 19.92 -21.44 4.27
CA PRO A 155 19.83 -22.82 4.72
C PRO A 155 20.48 -23.01 6.09
N HIS A 156 19.80 -23.72 7.00
CA HIS A 156 20.29 -24.08 8.34
C HIS A 156 20.61 -22.91 9.29
N VAL A 157 20.26 -21.68 8.93
CA VAL A 157 20.36 -20.51 9.82
C VAL A 157 18.96 -20.09 10.24
N LYS A 158 18.77 -19.77 11.52
CA LYS A 158 17.49 -19.29 12.03
C LYS A 158 17.23 -17.87 11.50
N PRO A 159 16.15 -17.63 10.73
CA PRO A 159 15.83 -16.29 10.27
C PRO A 159 15.47 -15.37 11.43
N GLU A 160 15.84 -14.09 11.31
CA GLU A 160 15.55 -13.06 12.30
C GLU A 160 14.68 -11.98 11.66
N THR A 161 13.47 -11.78 12.19
CA THR A 161 12.61 -10.66 11.78
C THR A 161 12.93 -9.43 12.61
N VAL A 162 13.08 -8.26 11.97
CA VAL A 162 13.27 -6.94 12.59
C VAL A 162 12.38 -5.88 11.94
N TYR A 163 12.03 -4.81 12.67
CA TYR A 163 11.39 -3.63 12.08
C TYR A 163 12.46 -2.71 11.48
N ALA A 164 12.33 -2.42 10.19
CA ALA A 164 13.24 -1.56 9.45
C ALA A 164 13.13 -0.10 9.92
N SER A 165 14.17 0.71 9.64
CA SER A 165 14.06 2.15 9.78
C SER A 165 13.01 2.70 8.81
N ARG A 166 11.89 3.23 9.34
CA ARG A 166 10.84 3.83 8.50
C ARG A 166 11.38 5.01 7.70
N ALA A 167 12.28 5.81 8.26
CA ALA A 167 12.92 6.91 7.54
C ALA A 167 13.67 6.43 6.28
N VAL A 168 14.35 5.27 6.35
CA VAL A 168 14.97 4.65 5.17
C VAL A 168 13.90 4.23 4.16
N CYS A 169 12.87 3.52 4.61
CA CYS A 169 11.86 2.95 3.73
C CYS A 169 11.01 4.03 3.04
N THR A 170 10.53 5.04 3.78
CA THR A 170 9.61 6.06 3.26
C THR A 170 10.27 7.05 2.31
N ALA A 171 11.61 7.14 2.31
CA ALA A 171 12.35 7.89 1.29
C ALA A 171 12.03 7.38 -0.13
N CYS A 172 11.90 6.06 -0.32
CA CYS A 172 11.43 5.45 -1.55
C CYS A 172 9.91 5.24 -1.55
N HIS A 173 9.36 4.75 -0.44
CA HIS A 173 7.94 4.47 -0.22
C HIS A 173 7.21 5.72 0.28
N GLN A 174 7.20 6.77 -0.54
CA GLN A 174 6.73 8.13 -0.20
C GLN A 174 5.27 8.19 0.29
N ASN A 175 4.50 7.12 0.09
CA ASN A 175 3.10 7.03 0.50
C ASN A 175 2.92 6.20 1.79
N HIS A 176 4.01 5.77 2.41
CA HIS A 176 4.05 4.79 3.51
C HIS A 176 3.36 3.46 3.16
N GLY A 177 3.43 3.07 1.89
CA GLY A 177 2.88 1.83 1.34
C GLY A 177 3.78 1.23 0.25
N PRO A 178 3.40 0.10 -0.37
CA PRO A 178 4.17 -0.51 -1.46
C PRO A 178 4.31 0.44 -2.66
N VAL A 179 5.38 0.28 -3.44
CA VAL A 179 5.63 1.03 -4.69
C VAL A 179 6.25 0.09 -5.72
N PHE A 180 5.78 0.13 -6.96
CA PHE A 180 6.33 -0.67 -8.07
C PHE A 180 6.20 0.08 -9.41
N PRO A 181 6.91 -0.38 -10.45
CA PRO A 181 6.78 0.21 -11.78
C PRO A 181 5.43 -0.08 -12.43
N ARG A 182 4.93 0.91 -13.16
CA ARG A 182 3.71 0.81 -13.97
C ARG A 182 3.77 -0.34 -14.99
N GLN A 183 2.60 -0.71 -15.51
CA GLN A 183 2.38 -1.70 -16.58
C GLN A 183 3.55 -1.84 -17.58
N GLN A 184 3.79 -3.10 -17.99
CA GLN A 184 4.94 -3.66 -18.71
C GLN A 184 6.04 -4.14 -17.76
N TRP A 185 6.50 -3.25 -16.87
CA TRP A 185 7.57 -3.51 -15.91
C TRP A 185 8.74 -4.34 -16.51
N ASP A 186 9.48 -3.71 -17.43
CA ASP A 186 10.49 -4.37 -18.27
C ASP A 186 11.72 -4.91 -17.54
N GLU A 187 11.87 -4.58 -16.25
CA GLU A 187 12.88 -5.13 -15.36
C GLU A 187 12.56 -6.57 -14.93
N THR A 188 11.34 -7.04 -15.16
CA THR A 188 10.87 -8.36 -14.75
C THR A 188 11.08 -9.42 -15.83
N ASN A 189 10.90 -10.68 -15.45
CA ASN A 189 10.83 -11.81 -16.37
C ASN A 189 9.54 -11.89 -17.21
N ALA A 190 8.66 -10.88 -17.18
CA ALA A 190 7.65 -10.69 -18.22
C ALA A 190 8.26 -10.13 -19.52
N ASN A 191 9.41 -9.45 -19.43
CA ASN A 191 10.21 -9.07 -20.59
C ASN A 191 10.88 -10.33 -21.19
N PRO A 192 10.60 -10.70 -22.45
CA PRO A 192 11.13 -11.92 -23.06
C PRO A 192 12.66 -11.99 -23.08
N ARG A 193 13.36 -10.84 -23.17
CA ARG A 193 14.83 -10.79 -23.15
C ARG A 193 15.39 -11.12 -21.76
N ILE A 194 14.71 -10.67 -20.69
CA ILE A 194 15.06 -11.02 -19.33
C ILE A 194 14.80 -12.50 -19.09
N ALA A 195 13.62 -13.02 -19.47
CA ALA A 195 13.28 -14.42 -19.35
C ALA A 195 14.28 -15.34 -20.08
N ALA A 196 14.70 -14.96 -21.30
CA ALA A 196 15.71 -15.70 -22.05
C ALA A 196 17.06 -15.76 -21.32
N ARG A 197 17.55 -14.63 -20.78
CA ARG A 197 18.81 -14.59 -20.02
C ARG A 197 18.75 -15.40 -18.73
N LEU A 198 17.61 -15.41 -18.03
CA LEU A 198 17.39 -16.24 -16.85
C LEU A 198 17.43 -17.74 -17.19
N ALA A 199 16.80 -18.14 -18.29
CA ALA A 199 16.75 -19.54 -18.73
C ALA A 199 18.12 -20.10 -19.19
N LEU A 200 19.06 -19.22 -19.53
CA LEU A 200 20.40 -19.61 -19.99
C LEU A 200 21.41 -19.88 -18.87
N LYS A 201 21.10 -19.53 -17.61
CA LYS A 201 22.10 -19.57 -16.53
C LYS A 201 22.32 -20.94 -15.89
N ASP A 202 21.34 -21.85 -15.91
CA ASP A 202 21.50 -23.22 -15.41
C ASP A 202 20.99 -24.25 -16.43
N ASP A 203 21.87 -24.64 -17.35
CA ASP A 203 21.77 -25.85 -18.16
C ASP A 203 20.48 -25.98 -19.02
N LYS A 204 20.21 -24.98 -19.87
CA LYS A 204 19.17 -24.90 -20.94
C LYS A 204 17.73 -25.34 -20.62
N THR A 205 17.45 -25.79 -19.40
CA THR A 205 16.21 -26.46 -18.97
C THR A 205 15.62 -25.82 -17.71
N ARG A 206 16.27 -24.80 -17.13
CA ARG A 206 15.73 -24.04 -15.98
C ARG A 206 14.37 -23.43 -16.37
N GLN A 207 13.30 -23.94 -15.77
CA GLN A 207 11.93 -23.42 -15.96
C GLN A 207 11.47 -22.52 -14.81
N GLN A 208 12.07 -22.69 -13.62
CA GLN A 208 11.72 -21.94 -12.42
C GLN A 208 12.95 -21.52 -11.62
N VAL A 209 12.82 -20.42 -10.89
CA VAL A 209 13.81 -19.89 -9.95
C VAL A 209 13.07 -19.49 -8.68
N TYR A 210 13.47 -20.01 -7.51
CA TYR A 210 12.80 -19.72 -6.23
C TYR A 210 11.28 -19.97 -6.25
N GLY A 211 10.85 -21.03 -6.94
CA GLY A 211 9.43 -21.36 -7.17
C GLY A 211 8.69 -20.45 -8.14
N VAL A 212 9.39 -19.51 -8.80
CA VAL A 212 8.81 -18.59 -9.78
C VAL A 212 9.11 -19.07 -11.20
N THR A 213 8.06 -19.28 -12.00
CA THR A 213 8.18 -19.62 -13.42
C THR A 213 8.86 -18.49 -14.20
N ILE A 214 9.92 -18.84 -14.94
CA ILE A 214 10.74 -17.90 -15.71
C ILE A 214 9.94 -17.28 -16.86
N ARG A 215 9.25 -18.09 -17.67
CA ARG A 215 8.45 -17.60 -18.79
C ARG A 215 7.04 -17.29 -18.31
N ARG A 216 6.62 -16.03 -18.42
CA ARG A 216 5.28 -15.56 -18.01
C ARG A 216 4.85 -14.31 -18.77
N GLY A 217 3.56 -14.00 -18.68
CA GLY A 217 2.94 -12.83 -19.29
C GLY A 217 3.07 -11.56 -18.46
N VAL A 218 2.69 -10.44 -19.08
CA VAL A 218 2.65 -9.11 -18.48
C VAL A 218 1.49 -8.92 -17.49
N ASP A 219 0.49 -9.80 -17.53
CA ASP A 219 -0.66 -9.81 -16.62
C ASP A 219 -0.25 -9.91 -15.14
N LEU A 220 0.84 -10.61 -14.86
CA LEU A 220 1.27 -10.88 -13.50
C LEU A 220 2.01 -9.71 -12.83
N PRO A 221 3.00 -9.03 -13.46
CA PRO A 221 3.48 -7.76 -12.91
C PRO A 221 2.37 -6.70 -12.84
N ASN A 222 1.42 -6.67 -13.80
CA ASN A 222 0.28 -5.75 -13.72
C ASN A 222 -0.62 -6.04 -12.52
N ALA A 223 -0.83 -7.31 -12.15
CA ALA A 223 -1.59 -7.65 -10.95
C ALA A 223 -0.91 -7.14 -9.65
N ILE A 224 0.42 -7.05 -9.63
CA ILE A 224 1.18 -6.45 -8.51
C ILE A 224 1.01 -4.92 -8.52
N ASP A 225 1.05 -4.30 -9.70
CA ASP A 225 0.80 -2.86 -9.90
C ASP A 225 -0.61 -2.48 -9.39
N ASP A 226 -1.65 -3.15 -9.90
CA ASP A 226 -3.04 -2.95 -9.48
C ASP A 226 -3.23 -3.16 -7.97
N SER A 227 -2.50 -4.12 -7.39
CA SER A 227 -2.50 -4.38 -5.95
C SER A 227 -1.93 -3.21 -5.16
N THR A 228 -0.88 -2.60 -5.70
CA THR A 228 -0.17 -1.47 -5.10
C THR A 228 -1.03 -0.21 -5.13
N ASP A 229 -1.74 0.04 -6.23
CA ASP A 229 -2.72 1.13 -6.32
C ASP A 229 -3.78 1.03 -5.22
N ARG A 230 -4.40 -0.16 -5.09
CA ARG A 230 -5.42 -0.39 -4.05
C ARG A 230 -4.87 -0.25 -2.64
N ALA A 231 -3.67 -0.78 -2.39
CA ALA A 231 -3.01 -0.71 -1.09
C ALA A 231 -2.76 0.74 -0.64
N ASN A 232 -2.35 1.62 -1.56
CA ASN A 232 -2.04 3.01 -1.24
C ASN A 232 -3.29 3.85 -0.93
N LEU A 233 -4.49 3.40 -1.31
CA LEU A 233 -5.74 4.04 -0.91
C LEU A 233 -6.15 3.77 0.54
N PHE A 234 -5.58 2.76 1.23
CA PHE A 234 -5.97 2.47 2.61
C PHE A 234 -5.70 3.65 3.55
N ALA A 235 -4.55 4.31 3.40
CA ALA A 235 -4.23 5.48 4.22
C ALA A 235 -5.15 6.68 3.89
N VAL A 236 -5.55 6.85 2.62
CA VAL A 236 -6.52 7.87 2.20
C VAL A 236 -7.87 7.63 2.89
N VAL A 237 -8.36 6.39 2.83
CA VAL A 237 -9.64 5.99 3.44
C VAL A 237 -9.60 6.21 4.96
N HIS A 238 -8.53 5.82 5.63
CA HIS A 238 -8.39 6.03 7.07
C HIS A 238 -8.22 7.51 7.45
N ARG A 239 -7.60 8.33 6.59
CA ARG A 239 -7.51 9.78 6.76
C ARG A 239 -8.89 10.43 6.70
N ILE A 240 -9.72 10.07 5.72
CA ILE A 240 -11.11 10.54 5.58
C ILE A 240 -11.96 10.06 6.76
N TRP A 241 -11.85 8.79 7.13
CA TRP A 241 -12.55 8.21 8.30
C TRP A 241 -12.26 8.98 9.59
N ARG A 242 -10.98 9.30 9.83
CA ARG A 242 -10.53 9.95 11.06
C ARG A 242 -10.93 11.43 11.10
N ASP A 243 -10.69 12.16 10.01
CA ASP A 243 -10.69 13.63 10.06
C ASP A 243 -11.90 14.28 9.38
N ALA A 244 -12.59 13.59 8.48
CA ALA A 244 -13.72 14.13 7.72
C ALA A 244 -15.05 13.39 7.96
N CYS A 245 -15.06 12.36 8.81
CA CYS A 245 -16.24 11.54 9.06
C CYS A 245 -16.53 11.48 10.57
N ASP A 246 -17.64 12.09 11.00
CA ASP A 246 -18.12 12.05 12.38
C ASP A 246 -18.86 10.72 12.69
N ALA A 247 -19.39 10.57 13.91
CA ALA A 247 -20.06 9.33 14.31
C ALA A 247 -21.22 8.94 13.38
N ALA A 248 -22.06 9.90 12.96
CA ALA A 248 -23.17 9.66 12.05
C ALA A 248 -22.69 9.25 10.65
N CYS A 249 -21.72 10.00 10.10
CA CYS A 249 -21.06 9.67 8.83
C CYS A 249 -20.47 8.25 8.87
N ARG A 250 -19.77 7.89 9.94
CA ARG A 250 -19.08 6.60 10.08
C ARG A 250 -20.06 5.42 10.07
N SER A 251 -21.19 5.54 10.77
CA SER A 251 -22.26 4.55 10.73
C SER A 251 -22.80 4.35 9.30
N HIS A 252 -23.11 5.45 8.60
CA HIS A 252 -23.61 5.37 7.22
C HIS A 252 -22.56 4.84 6.24
N ALA A 253 -21.28 5.20 6.43
CA ALA A 253 -20.19 4.74 5.60
C ALA A 253 -19.98 3.23 5.74
N ILE A 254 -20.06 2.67 6.96
CA ILE A 254 -20.01 1.22 7.19
C ILE A 254 -21.23 0.54 6.57
N GLU A 255 -22.45 1.08 6.77
CA GLU A 255 -23.67 0.55 6.16
C GLU A 255 -23.50 0.45 4.63
N ALA A 256 -23.07 1.53 3.99
CA ALA A 256 -22.85 1.61 2.56
C ALA A 256 -21.73 0.66 2.08
N ALA A 257 -20.63 0.53 2.86
CA ALA A 257 -19.54 -0.38 2.54
C ALA A 257 -20.00 -1.85 2.59
N LEU A 258 -20.82 -2.22 3.58
CA LEU A 258 -21.39 -3.57 3.68
C LEU A 258 -22.41 -3.84 2.57
N GLN A 259 -23.28 -2.88 2.24
CA GLN A 259 -24.18 -2.96 1.08
C GLN A 259 -23.37 -3.18 -0.21
N TYR A 260 -22.28 -2.43 -0.40
CA TYR A 260 -21.41 -2.57 -1.56
C TYR A 260 -20.72 -3.94 -1.62
N ARG A 261 -20.29 -4.51 -0.48
CA ARG A 261 -19.72 -5.88 -0.44
C ARG A 261 -20.78 -6.95 -0.69
N LEU A 262 -21.96 -6.82 -0.08
CA LEU A 262 -23.07 -7.77 -0.21
C LEU A 262 -23.68 -7.77 -1.63
N SER A 263 -23.79 -6.60 -2.26
CA SER A 263 -24.15 -6.47 -3.67
C SER A 263 -23.00 -6.85 -4.62
N GLN A 264 -21.84 -7.23 -4.07
CA GLN A 264 -20.65 -7.65 -4.78
C GLN A 264 -20.23 -6.59 -5.83
N GLN A 265 -20.10 -5.37 -5.32
CA GLN A 265 -19.63 -4.17 -6.01
C GLN A 265 -20.59 -3.62 -7.09
N GLN A 266 -21.84 -4.09 -7.13
CA GLN A 266 -22.86 -3.53 -8.06
C GLN A 266 -23.36 -2.15 -7.60
N GLY A 267 -23.29 -1.85 -6.31
CA GLY A 267 -23.64 -0.54 -5.76
C GLY A 267 -24.12 -0.59 -4.32
N PHE A 268 -24.50 0.58 -3.82
CA PHE A 268 -25.10 0.77 -2.50
C PHE A 268 -26.14 1.89 -2.58
N GLU A 269 -26.96 2.02 -1.55
CA GLU A 269 -27.96 3.08 -1.45
C GLU A 269 -27.27 4.40 -1.05
N ALA A 270 -27.13 5.31 -2.01
CA ALA A 270 -26.57 6.63 -1.76
C ALA A 270 -27.59 7.50 -1.01
N LYS A 271 -27.28 7.86 0.24
CA LYS A 271 -28.12 8.74 1.07
C LYS A 271 -27.54 10.15 1.11
N THR A 272 -28.35 11.16 0.85
CA THR A 272 -27.94 12.58 0.98
C THR A 272 -27.50 12.91 2.40
N ALA A 273 -28.17 12.33 3.39
CA ALA A 273 -27.83 12.39 4.81
C ALA A 273 -26.41 11.85 5.15
N PHE A 274 -25.77 11.13 4.22
CA PHE A 274 -24.38 10.69 4.31
C PHE A 274 -23.46 11.54 3.43
N SER A 275 -23.80 11.71 2.14
CA SER A 275 -22.91 12.35 1.17
C SER A 275 -22.70 13.84 1.42
N GLU A 276 -23.74 14.59 1.80
CA GLU A 276 -23.63 16.03 2.03
C GLU A 276 -22.80 16.36 3.28
N PRO A 277 -23.04 15.74 4.46
CA PRO A 277 -22.21 16.00 5.63
C PRO A 277 -20.75 15.57 5.46
N LEU A 278 -20.49 14.50 4.70
CA LEU A 278 -19.13 14.09 4.33
C LEU A 278 -18.45 15.18 3.49
N ALA A 279 -19.10 15.65 2.42
CA ALA A 279 -18.54 16.68 1.55
C ALA A 279 -18.27 18.00 2.30
N GLN A 280 -19.20 18.43 3.16
CA GLN A 280 -19.04 19.63 3.98
C GLN A 280 -17.82 19.55 4.91
N ARG A 281 -17.67 18.43 5.62
CA ARG A 281 -16.51 18.23 6.53
C ARG A 281 -15.21 18.04 5.76
N PHE A 282 -15.25 17.36 4.63
CA PHE A 282 -14.11 17.23 3.74
C PHE A 282 -13.63 18.61 3.30
N ALA A 283 -14.53 19.50 2.86
CA ALA A 283 -14.19 20.88 2.48
C ALA A 283 -13.61 21.68 3.65
N ALA A 284 -14.17 21.52 4.86
CA ALA A 284 -13.66 22.20 6.05
C ALA A 284 -12.25 21.72 6.45
N GLN A 285 -11.99 20.42 6.30
CA GLN A 285 -10.71 19.81 6.68
C GLN A 285 -9.62 20.01 5.62
N TRP A 286 -9.99 20.02 4.33
CA TRP A 286 -9.10 20.16 3.19
C TRP A 286 -9.71 21.10 2.13
N PRO A 287 -9.65 22.43 2.35
CA PRO A 287 -10.22 23.41 1.42
C PRO A 287 -9.68 23.31 -0.01
N ASP A 288 -8.38 23.04 -0.14
CA ASP A 288 -7.68 22.87 -1.43
C ASP A 288 -7.69 21.41 -1.93
N GLY A 289 -8.41 20.52 -1.23
CA GLY A 289 -8.51 19.09 -1.55
C GLY A 289 -7.44 18.20 -0.91
N LEU A 290 -7.62 16.88 -1.10
CA LEU A 290 -6.76 15.82 -0.59
C LEU A 290 -5.97 15.20 -1.75
N ALA A 291 -4.66 15.34 -1.73
CA ALA A 291 -3.74 14.77 -2.71
C ALA A 291 -3.62 13.25 -2.53
N ILE A 292 -3.93 12.51 -3.59
CA ILE A 292 -3.88 11.05 -3.62
C ILE A 292 -2.45 10.58 -3.91
N PRO A 293 -1.88 9.74 -3.03
CA PRO A 293 -0.50 9.31 -3.16
C PRO A 293 -0.24 8.53 -4.46
N ASN A 294 0.94 8.70 -5.04
CA ASN A 294 1.34 8.06 -6.30
C ASN A 294 2.37 6.94 -6.03
N PRO A 295 1.96 5.66 -6.11
CA PRO A 295 2.87 4.54 -5.86
C PRO A 295 3.71 4.15 -7.08
N ASP A 296 3.48 4.79 -8.23
CA ASP A 296 4.02 4.36 -9.50
C ASP A 296 5.46 4.80 -9.72
N LEU A 297 6.30 3.83 -10.05
CA LEU A 297 7.61 4.10 -10.62
C LEU A 297 7.53 4.13 -12.15
N PRO A 298 8.28 5.01 -12.84
CA PRO A 298 8.37 4.93 -14.30
C PRO A 298 8.91 3.57 -14.76
N ASN A 299 8.34 2.98 -15.81
CA ASN A 299 8.87 1.76 -16.40
C ASN A 299 10.31 2.01 -16.90
N ARG A 300 11.21 1.04 -16.70
CA ARG A 300 12.61 1.10 -17.11
C ARG A 300 12.95 -0.19 -17.83
N ASP A 301 13.48 -0.12 -19.04
CA ASP A 301 14.09 -1.27 -19.70
C ASP A 301 15.59 -1.32 -19.39
N PRO A 302 16.06 -2.21 -18.50
CA PRO A 302 17.47 -2.28 -18.13
C PRO A 302 18.35 -2.85 -19.24
N LEU A 303 17.77 -3.32 -20.35
CA LEU A 303 18.49 -3.85 -21.51
C LEU A 303 18.47 -2.91 -22.72
N ALA A 304 17.78 -1.76 -22.66
CA ALA A 304 17.71 -0.79 -23.76
C ALA A 304 19.09 -0.18 -24.07
N SER A 305 19.82 0.18 -23.02
CA SER A 305 21.21 0.59 -23.09
C SER A 305 22.04 -0.56 -22.54
N ALA A 306 22.27 -1.59 -23.35
CA ALA A 306 23.07 -2.75 -22.97
C ALA A 306 24.53 -2.31 -22.73
N GLY A 307 24.78 -1.70 -21.58
CA GLY A 307 26.12 -1.43 -21.12
C GLY A 307 26.91 -2.72 -21.08
N GLU A 308 28.15 -2.65 -21.55
CA GLU A 308 29.04 -3.79 -21.65
C GLU A 308 29.44 -4.31 -20.26
N SER A 309 29.38 -3.45 -19.23
CA SER A 309 29.74 -3.81 -17.85
C SER A 309 28.56 -4.01 -16.91
N ALA A 310 28.77 -4.82 -15.87
CA ALA A 310 27.81 -5.02 -14.78
C ALA A 310 27.37 -3.71 -14.12
N ALA A 311 28.29 -2.75 -13.95
CA ALA A 311 28.01 -1.45 -13.33
C ALA A 311 27.06 -0.59 -14.17
N GLN A 312 27.18 -0.62 -15.50
CA GLN A 312 26.28 0.11 -16.39
C GLN A 312 24.86 -0.48 -16.39
N GLN A 313 24.74 -1.81 -16.30
CA GLN A 313 23.44 -2.50 -16.30
C GLN A 313 22.60 -2.21 -15.04
N ILE A 314 23.24 -1.84 -13.93
CA ILE A 314 22.55 -1.48 -12.68
C ILE A 314 22.46 0.02 -12.43
N ASP A 315 22.98 0.85 -13.35
CA ASP A 315 22.87 2.30 -13.22
C ASP A 315 21.40 2.73 -13.39
N VAL A 316 20.89 3.47 -12.42
CA VAL A 316 19.52 4.01 -12.44
C VAL A 316 19.60 5.52 -12.56
N GLY A 317 19.25 6.09 -13.72
CA GLY A 317 19.20 7.55 -13.88
C GLY A 317 18.13 8.19 -12.98
N ALA A 318 18.30 9.48 -12.64
CA ALA A 318 17.45 10.20 -11.69
C ALA A 318 15.94 10.03 -11.94
N ALA A 319 15.51 10.05 -13.21
CA ALA A 319 14.12 9.90 -13.60
C ALA A 319 13.50 8.53 -13.24
N PHE A 320 14.33 7.50 -13.07
CA PHE A 320 13.90 6.13 -12.76
C PHE A 320 14.15 5.73 -11.29
N GLU A 321 14.82 6.57 -10.50
CA GLU A 321 15.10 6.29 -9.09
C GLU A 321 13.83 6.39 -8.24
N ALA A 322 13.62 5.43 -7.34
CA ALA A 322 12.47 5.44 -6.42
C ALA A 322 12.47 6.63 -5.43
N LEU A 323 13.63 7.27 -5.26
CA LEU A 323 13.81 8.50 -4.47
C LEU A 323 13.30 9.75 -5.18
N ALA A 324 13.06 9.70 -6.50
CA ALA A 324 12.55 10.82 -7.24
C ALA A 324 11.17 11.20 -6.69
N PRO A 325 10.94 12.48 -6.32
CA PRO A 325 9.63 12.92 -5.85
C PRO A 325 8.54 12.66 -6.88
N ARG A 326 7.41 12.11 -6.44
CA ARG A 326 6.24 11.84 -7.30
C ARG A 326 5.09 12.80 -7.01
N ALA A 327 4.57 13.43 -8.06
CA ALA A 327 3.34 14.21 -7.97
C ALA A 327 2.16 13.29 -7.59
N PRO A 328 1.10 13.81 -6.92
CA PRO A 328 -0.09 13.00 -6.64
C PRO A 328 -0.75 12.56 -7.95
N ILE A 329 -1.44 11.40 -7.92
CA ILE A 329 -2.16 10.89 -9.10
C ILE A 329 -3.34 11.81 -9.42
N GLU A 330 -4.05 12.23 -8.37
CA GLU A 330 -5.17 13.16 -8.45
C GLU A 330 -5.34 13.91 -7.13
N VAL A 331 -6.19 14.94 -7.14
CA VAL A 331 -6.61 15.66 -5.94
C VAL A 331 -8.12 15.49 -5.79
N TRP A 332 -8.56 14.86 -4.70
CA TRP A 332 -9.98 14.74 -4.38
C TRP A 332 -10.48 16.01 -3.73
N THR A 333 -11.65 16.48 -4.16
CA THR A 333 -12.27 17.71 -3.63
C THR A 333 -13.69 17.43 -3.15
N ALA A 334 -14.23 18.32 -2.31
CA ALA A 334 -15.62 18.20 -1.85
C ALA A 334 -16.66 18.35 -2.97
N ALA A 335 -16.29 18.98 -4.09
CA ALA A 335 -17.15 19.14 -5.26
C ALA A 335 -17.19 17.87 -6.14
N ASP A 336 -16.32 16.89 -5.90
CA ASP A 336 -16.31 15.62 -6.62
C ASP A 336 -17.56 14.80 -6.26
N ALA A 337 -18.45 14.61 -7.24
CA ALA A 337 -19.64 13.77 -7.09
C ALA A 337 -19.30 12.31 -6.74
N LEU A 338 -18.07 11.86 -7.01
CA LEU A 338 -17.57 10.53 -6.67
C LEU A 338 -16.91 10.44 -5.29
N LEU A 339 -16.80 11.52 -4.51
CA LEU A 339 -16.16 11.50 -3.19
C LEU A 339 -16.75 10.41 -2.27
N ALA A 340 -18.07 10.41 -2.10
CA ALA A 340 -18.75 9.42 -1.26
C ALA A 340 -18.64 7.99 -1.83
N PRO A 341 -18.92 7.73 -3.12
CA PRO A 341 -18.66 6.42 -3.73
C PRO A 341 -17.22 5.91 -3.60
N ARG A 342 -16.22 6.75 -3.83
CA ARG A 342 -14.79 6.41 -3.70
C ARG A 342 -14.44 6.05 -2.26
N PHE A 343 -14.92 6.84 -1.29
CA PHE A 343 -14.72 6.55 0.13
C PHE A 343 -15.38 5.23 0.55
N VAL A 344 -16.63 4.97 0.11
CA VAL A 344 -17.35 3.72 0.40
C VAL A 344 -16.66 2.52 -0.23
N ALA A 345 -16.25 2.62 -1.50
CA ALA A 345 -15.53 1.54 -2.18
C ALA A 345 -14.20 1.25 -1.50
N GLY A 346 -13.48 2.29 -1.06
CA GLY A 346 -12.24 2.14 -0.29
C GLY A 346 -12.45 1.50 1.09
N LEU A 347 -13.48 1.91 1.84
CA LEU A 347 -13.85 1.26 3.11
C LEU A 347 -14.25 -0.21 2.90
N ALA A 348 -14.96 -0.51 1.81
CA ALA A 348 -15.34 -1.87 1.47
C ALA A 348 -14.13 -2.78 1.24
N GLN A 349 -12.97 -2.24 0.83
CA GLN A 349 -11.73 -3.02 0.71
C GLN A 349 -11.14 -3.44 2.06
N LEU A 350 -11.65 -2.93 3.18
CA LEU A 350 -11.24 -3.33 4.53
C LEU A 350 -11.95 -4.62 5.01
N PHE A 351 -12.93 -5.12 4.28
CA PHE A 351 -13.66 -6.35 4.62
C PHE A 351 -13.26 -7.49 3.68
N ALA A 352 -13.05 -8.70 4.22
CA ALA A 352 -12.78 -9.87 3.39
C ALA A 352 -14.07 -10.39 2.72
N GLU A 353 -13.93 -11.10 1.61
CA GLU A 353 -15.03 -11.84 0.98
C GLU A 353 -15.66 -12.84 1.96
N ALA A 354 -14.85 -13.50 2.80
CA ALA A 354 -15.35 -14.39 3.84
C ALA A 354 -16.27 -13.67 4.84
N ASP A 355 -16.01 -12.40 5.17
CA ASP A 355 -16.90 -11.62 6.05
C ASP A 355 -18.23 -11.29 5.37
N ALA A 356 -18.20 -10.97 4.07
CA ALA A 356 -19.41 -10.73 3.30
C ALA A 356 -20.27 -12.00 3.22
N ARG A 357 -19.65 -13.17 3.02
CA ARG A 357 -20.35 -14.47 3.03
C ARG A 357 -20.96 -14.81 4.38
N ASP A 358 -20.24 -14.57 5.48
CA ASP A 358 -20.77 -14.76 6.84
C ASP A 358 -21.97 -13.86 7.11
N LEU A 359 -21.86 -12.60 6.72
CA LEU A 359 -22.95 -11.63 6.85
C LEU A 359 -24.16 -12.06 6.01
N ASP A 360 -23.96 -12.44 4.75
CA ASP A 360 -25.03 -12.94 3.87
C ASP A 360 -25.74 -14.14 4.50
N ALA A 361 -24.98 -15.12 4.99
CA ALA A 361 -25.54 -16.30 5.65
C ALA A 361 -26.30 -15.94 6.95
N ALA A 362 -25.82 -14.97 7.72
CA ALA A 362 -26.48 -14.50 8.93
C ALA A 362 -27.81 -13.77 8.64
N LEU A 363 -27.83 -12.95 7.59
CA LEU A 363 -29.02 -12.24 7.13
C LEU A 363 -30.08 -13.23 6.59
N THR A 364 -29.67 -14.20 5.80
CA THR A 364 -30.56 -15.26 5.27
C THR A 364 -31.23 -16.07 6.39
N ARG A 365 -30.53 -16.34 7.51
CA ARG A 365 -31.16 -16.98 8.68
C ARG A 365 -32.24 -16.10 9.33
N ARG A 366 -32.06 -14.78 9.31
CA ARG A 366 -32.98 -13.79 9.89
C ARG A 366 -34.17 -13.47 8.98
N ALA A 367 -34.07 -13.75 7.67
CA ALA A 367 -35.10 -13.50 6.66
C ALA A 367 -36.48 -14.16 6.95
N ARG A 368 -36.56 -15.16 7.83
CA ARG A 368 -37.82 -15.82 8.21
C ARG A 368 -38.84 -14.86 8.85
N GLY A 369 -38.38 -13.89 9.64
CA GLY A 369 -39.23 -12.91 10.31
C GLY A 369 -39.31 -11.55 9.61
N ALA A 370 -38.68 -11.40 8.44
CA ALA A 370 -38.57 -10.12 7.75
C ALA A 370 -39.76 -9.87 6.81
N THR A 371 -40.06 -8.58 6.60
CA THR A 371 -41.10 -8.10 5.67
C THR A 371 -40.77 -8.49 4.24
N ARG A 372 -41.79 -8.93 3.49
CA ARG A 372 -41.69 -9.24 2.05
C ARG A 372 -42.42 -8.20 1.23
N ARG A 373 -41.78 -7.74 0.15
CA ARG A 373 -42.40 -6.91 -0.89
C ARG A 373 -42.32 -7.63 -2.21
N THR A 374 -43.43 -7.67 -2.93
CA THR A 374 -43.50 -8.27 -4.26
C THR A 374 -43.74 -7.19 -5.30
N TYR A 375 -42.89 -7.18 -6.33
CA TYR A 375 -42.99 -6.31 -7.48
C TYR A 375 -43.40 -7.12 -8.70
N SER A 376 -44.25 -6.56 -9.55
CA SER A 376 -44.72 -7.22 -10.76
C SER A 376 -44.30 -6.45 -12.01
N ALA A 377 -43.94 -7.18 -13.07
CA ALA A 377 -43.62 -6.62 -14.38
C ALA A 377 -44.27 -7.44 -15.49
N ARG A 378 -44.77 -6.77 -16.52
CA ARG A 378 -45.30 -7.45 -17.72
C ARG A 378 -44.14 -7.81 -18.62
N CYS A 379 -44.09 -9.04 -19.08
CA CYS A 379 -43.02 -9.60 -19.89
C CYS A 379 -43.52 -9.94 -21.29
N SER A 380 -42.74 -9.54 -22.30
CA SER A 380 -42.75 -10.15 -23.63
C SER A 380 -41.61 -11.16 -23.75
N VAL A 381 -41.76 -12.13 -24.63
CA VAL A 381 -40.75 -13.16 -24.90
C VAL A 381 -40.35 -13.10 -26.37
N ASN A 382 -39.03 -13.07 -26.61
CA ASN A 382 -38.45 -13.23 -27.94
C ASN A 382 -37.47 -14.42 -27.90
N GLY A 383 -37.84 -15.55 -28.50
CA GLY A 383 -37.12 -16.81 -28.35
C GLY A 383 -37.19 -17.33 -26.91
N ASP A 384 -36.04 -17.45 -26.26
CA ASP A 384 -35.89 -17.84 -24.85
C ASP A 384 -35.69 -16.64 -23.90
N ARG A 385 -35.65 -15.43 -24.45
CA ARG A 385 -35.32 -14.21 -23.72
C ARG A 385 -36.58 -13.45 -23.31
N TYR A 386 -36.68 -13.15 -22.02
CA TYR A 386 -37.70 -12.31 -21.42
C TYR A 386 -37.26 -10.84 -21.46
N GLN A 387 -38.22 -9.98 -21.77
CA GLN A 387 -38.10 -8.54 -21.60
C GLN A 387 -39.32 -8.05 -20.83
N CYS A 388 -39.12 -7.62 -19.58
CA CYS A 388 -40.21 -7.18 -18.72
C CYS A 388 -40.09 -5.72 -18.32
N SER A 389 -41.24 -5.05 -18.20
CA SER A 389 -41.36 -3.67 -17.75
C SER A 389 -42.57 -3.48 -16.84
N GLY A 390 -42.48 -2.52 -15.92
CA GLY A 390 -43.50 -2.27 -14.89
C GLY A 390 -42.87 -1.65 -13.65
N ALA A 391 -43.27 -2.13 -12.46
CA ALA A 391 -42.67 -1.69 -11.19
C ALA A 391 -41.18 -2.07 -11.08
N VAL A 392 -40.77 -3.09 -11.84
CA VAL A 392 -39.38 -3.47 -12.08
C VAL A 392 -39.17 -3.64 -13.59
N SER A 393 -37.93 -3.43 -14.02
CA SER A 393 -37.50 -3.80 -15.38
C SER A 393 -36.55 -4.99 -15.26
N LEU A 394 -36.75 -6.03 -16.07
CA LEU A 394 -35.80 -7.15 -16.11
C LEU A 394 -35.66 -7.71 -17.52
N SER A 395 -34.46 -8.17 -17.85
CA SER A 395 -34.20 -8.92 -19.07
C SER A 395 -33.25 -10.09 -18.81
N GLY A 396 -33.47 -11.20 -19.51
CA GLY A 396 -32.69 -12.42 -19.34
C GLY A 396 -33.40 -13.66 -19.85
N THR A 397 -32.94 -14.83 -19.42
CA THR A 397 -33.48 -16.15 -19.73
C THR A 397 -34.08 -16.79 -18.46
N ASP A 398 -34.52 -18.05 -18.56
CA ASP A 398 -35.00 -18.85 -17.42
C ASP A 398 -33.90 -19.29 -16.43
N SER A 399 -32.63 -19.04 -16.78
CA SER A 399 -31.46 -19.44 -15.98
C SER A 399 -30.53 -18.27 -15.63
N MET A 400 -30.65 -17.14 -16.33
CA MET A 400 -29.81 -15.96 -16.09
C MET A 400 -30.59 -14.68 -16.30
N ILE A 401 -30.59 -13.78 -15.31
CA ILE A 401 -31.08 -12.41 -15.49
C ILE A 401 -29.87 -11.52 -15.79
N ASP A 402 -29.83 -11.02 -17.02
CA ASP A 402 -28.75 -10.16 -17.51
C ASP A 402 -28.82 -8.78 -16.85
N ARG A 403 -30.04 -8.25 -16.72
CA ARG A 403 -30.34 -6.96 -16.12
C ARG A 403 -31.60 -7.02 -15.29
N LEU A 404 -31.54 -6.50 -14.07
CA LEU A 404 -32.69 -6.21 -13.22
C LEU A 404 -32.55 -4.77 -12.71
N THR A 405 -33.54 -3.93 -12.99
CA THR A 405 -33.63 -2.58 -12.44
C THR A 405 -34.74 -2.53 -11.40
N LEU A 406 -34.36 -2.23 -10.16
CA LEU A 406 -35.25 -2.11 -9.01
C LEU A 406 -34.83 -0.89 -8.18
N GLY A 407 -35.78 -0.02 -7.84
CA GLY A 407 -35.48 1.21 -7.07
C GLY A 407 -34.49 2.15 -7.77
N GLY A 408 -34.50 2.19 -9.11
CA GLY A 408 -33.59 3.03 -9.89
C GLY A 408 -32.13 2.56 -9.94
N LYS A 409 -31.83 1.35 -9.42
CA LYS A 409 -30.50 0.75 -9.46
C LYS A 409 -30.51 -0.51 -10.32
N GLU A 410 -29.47 -0.66 -11.13
CA GLU A 410 -29.27 -1.80 -12.02
C GLU A 410 -28.42 -2.88 -11.33
N LEU A 411 -28.87 -4.12 -11.45
CA LEU A 411 -28.18 -5.33 -11.05
C LEU A 411 -27.95 -6.19 -12.29
N THR A 412 -26.76 -6.79 -12.37
CA THR A 412 -26.36 -7.58 -13.55
C THR A 412 -25.81 -8.94 -13.17
N ARG A 413 -25.90 -9.88 -14.12
CA ARG A 413 -25.33 -11.24 -14.04
C ARG A 413 -25.88 -12.04 -12.85
N LEU A 414 -27.21 -12.11 -12.75
CA LEU A 414 -27.88 -12.88 -11.70
C LEU A 414 -28.19 -14.28 -12.21
N GLN A 415 -27.80 -15.30 -11.44
CA GLN A 415 -28.11 -16.69 -11.74
C GLN A 415 -29.47 -17.04 -11.16
N LEU A 416 -30.34 -17.61 -11.99
CA LEU A 416 -31.69 -18.03 -11.62
C LEU A 416 -31.76 -19.55 -11.59
N ARG A 417 -32.19 -20.13 -10.46
CA ARG A 417 -32.42 -21.57 -10.33
C ARG A 417 -33.68 -21.84 -9.52
N ASN A 418 -34.70 -22.40 -10.16
CA ASN A 418 -36.01 -22.65 -9.52
C ASN A 418 -36.58 -21.41 -8.82
N GLY A 419 -36.43 -20.25 -9.47
CA GLY A 419 -36.84 -18.95 -8.94
C GLY A 419 -35.86 -18.32 -7.94
N ALA A 420 -34.94 -19.08 -7.33
CA ALA A 420 -33.94 -18.53 -6.43
C ALA A 420 -32.87 -17.76 -7.21
N VAL A 421 -32.46 -16.61 -6.67
CA VAL A 421 -31.55 -15.67 -7.34
C VAL A 421 -30.24 -15.57 -6.58
N THR A 422 -29.14 -15.83 -7.26
CA THR A 422 -27.80 -15.74 -6.68
C THR A 422 -26.86 -14.96 -7.58
N ARG A 423 -25.77 -14.45 -7.01
CA ARG A 423 -24.68 -13.82 -7.75
C ARG A 423 -23.37 -14.25 -7.11
N HIS A 424 -22.44 -14.77 -7.91
CA HIS A 424 -21.17 -15.37 -7.46
C HIS A 424 -21.28 -16.21 -6.16
N GLY A 425 -22.31 -17.05 -6.08
CA GLY A 425 -22.52 -17.97 -4.96
C GLY A 425 -23.13 -17.36 -3.68
N MET A 426 -23.47 -16.07 -3.67
CA MET A 426 -24.20 -15.42 -2.58
C MET A 426 -25.62 -15.03 -2.99
N THR A 427 -26.46 -14.73 -2.01
CA THR A 427 -27.82 -14.19 -2.23
C THR A 427 -27.74 -12.92 -3.08
N ALA A 428 -28.55 -12.81 -4.13
CA ALA A 428 -28.65 -11.55 -4.86
C ALA A 428 -29.32 -10.48 -3.98
N ARG A 429 -28.77 -9.28 -3.92
CA ARG A 429 -29.24 -8.21 -3.04
C ARG A 429 -29.48 -6.90 -3.77
N THR A 430 -30.43 -6.12 -3.29
CA THR A 430 -30.68 -4.75 -3.75
C THR A 430 -29.56 -3.82 -3.30
N ALA A 431 -29.52 -2.59 -3.83
CA ALA A 431 -28.58 -1.56 -3.35
C ALA A 431 -28.79 -1.20 -1.88
N GLY A 432 -30.01 -1.40 -1.34
CA GLY A 432 -30.32 -1.21 0.09
C GLY A 432 -29.81 -2.33 0.99
N GLY A 433 -29.28 -3.42 0.41
CA GLY A 433 -28.77 -4.59 1.11
C GLY A 433 -29.80 -5.71 1.28
N ASP A 434 -31.05 -5.50 0.90
CA ASP A 434 -32.14 -6.46 1.07
C ASP A 434 -32.06 -7.62 0.07
N ALA A 435 -32.42 -8.83 0.51
CA ALA A 435 -32.36 -10.03 -0.32
C ALA A 435 -33.43 -10.05 -1.42
N ILE A 436 -33.03 -10.43 -2.64
CA ILE A 436 -33.95 -10.81 -3.72
C ILE A 436 -34.19 -12.31 -3.57
N GLU A 437 -35.24 -12.66 -2.83
CA GLU A 437 -35.57 -14.04 -2.45
C GLU A 437 -35.97 -14.88 -3.67
N ARG A 438 -36.81 -14.31 -4.55
CA ARG A 438 -37.35 -15.04 -5.68
C ARG A 438 -37.66 -14.15 -6.88
N ILE A 439 -37.36 -14.65 -8.08
CA ILE A 439 -37.89 -14.15 -9.35
C ILE A 439 -38.70 -15.26 -10.00
N GLU A 440 -40.00 -15.05 -10.21
CA GLU A 440 -40.85 -15.97 -10.96
C GLU A 440 -41.08 -15.37 -12.35
N LEU A 441 -40.63 -16.09 -13.38
CA LEU A 441 -40.86 -15.71 -14.77
C LEU A 441 -42.14 -16.39 -15.28
N PRO A 442 -42.79 -15.83 -16.33
CA PRO A 442 -43.84 -16.53 -17.05
C PRO A 442 -43.39 -17.91 -17.54
N ARG A 443 -44.35 -18.77 -17.88
CA ARG A 443 -44.04 -20.08 -18.49
C ARG A 443 -43.13 -19.91 -19.70
N ARG A 444 -42.16 -20.81 -19.84
CA ARG A 444 -41.17 -20.79 -20.93
C ARG A 444 -41.82 -20.58 -22.29
N GLY A 445 -41.32 -19.58 -23.02
CA GLY A 445 -41.80 -19.22 -24.36
C GLY A 445 -43.14 -18.46 -24.39
N LYS A 446 -43.67 -18.02 -23.24
CA LYS A 446 -44.93 -17.26 -23.17
C LYS A 446 -44.74 -15.90 -22.51
N SER A 447 -45.34 -14.88 -23.13
CA SER A 447 -45.55 -13.57 -22.48
C SER A 447 -46.44 -13.72 -21.24
N GLY A 448 -46.27 -12.84 -20.26
CA GLY A 448 -47.01 -12.93 -19.00
C GLY A 448 -46.56 -11.90 -17.97
N VAL A 449 -46.72 -12.23 -16.69
CA VAL A 449 -46.25 -11.39 -15.58
C VAL A 449 -45.09 -12.10 -14.88
N ALA A 450 -43.99 -11.38 -14.68
CA ALA A 450 -42.94 -11.80 -13.75
C ALA A 450 -43.17 -11.15 -12.38
N THR A 451 -42.83 -11.88 -11.33
CA THR A 451 -42.83 -11.37 -9.95
C THR A 451 -41.40 -11.37 -9.41
N VAL A 452 -41.05 -10.33 -8.65
CA VAL A 452 -39.78 -10.21 -7.93
C VAL A 452 -40.10 -10.00 -6.46
N THR A 453 -39.69 -10.93 -5.61
CA THR A 453 -39.90 -10.86 -4.16
C THR A 453 -38.62 -10.42 -3.47
N VAL A 454 -38.72 -9.33 -2.72
CA VAL A 454 -37.64 -8.75 -1.92
C VAL A 454 -37.96 -8.95 -0.44
N VAL A 455 -36.97 -9.36 0.33
CA VAL A 455 -37.06 -9.57 1.78
C VAL A 455 -36.20 -8.52 2.49
N GLU A 456 -36.79 -7.74 3.38
CA GLU A 456 -36.13 -6.68 4.16
C GLU A 456 -35.28 -7.25 5.31
N ASP A 457 -34.33 -8.14 4.99
CA ASP A 457 -33.50 -8.85 5.97
C ASP A 457 -32.33 -8.01 6.49
N PHE A 458 -31.99 -6.88 5.84
CA PHE A 458 -30.87 -6.02 6.23
C PHE A 458 -31.19 -5.00 7.33
N ALA A 459 -32.48 -4.71 7.56
CA ALA A 459 -32.91 -3.71 8.54
C ALA A 459 -32.34 -3.91 9.97
N PRO A 460 -32.24 -5.14 10.53
CA PRO A 460 -31.60 -5.36 11.82
C PRO A 460 -30.11 -5.02 11.84
N ALA A 461 -29.38 -5.28 10.76
CA ALA A 461 -27.96 -4.94 10.65
C ALA A 461 -27.79 -3.41 10.66
N ARG A 462 -28.60 -2.69 9.85
CA ARG A 462 -28.63 -1.22 9.85
C ARG A 462 -28.89 -0.66 11.25
N ALA A 463 -29.87 -1.21 11.98
CA ALA A 463 -30.18 -0.77 13.34
C ALA A 463 -29.05 -1.03 14.34
N ALA A 464 -28.31 -2.14 14.20
CA ALA A 464 -27.16 -2.45 15.05
C ALA A 464 -26.00 -1.47 14.79
N LEU A 465 -25.69 -1.19 13.52
CA LEU A 465 -24.64 -0.26 13.12
C LEU A 465 -24.91 1.16 13.63
N ALA A 466 -26.16 1.62 13.52
CA ALA A 466 -26.58 2.95 13.96
C ALA A 466 -26.51 3.17 15.49
N LYS A 467 -26.58 2.08 16.28
CA LYS A 467 -26.49 2.13 17.75
C LYS A 467 -25.06 2.06 18.26
N HIS A 468 -24.12 1.63 17.44
CA HIS A 468 -22.73 1.46 17.85
C HIS A 468 -21.97 2.79 17.77
N ASP A 469 -21.10 3.02 18.76
CA ASP A 469 -20.20 4.17 18.74
C ASP A 469 -18.96 3.86 17.90
N TRP A 470 -18.87 4.48 16.72
CA TRP A 470 -17.72 4.38 15.82
C TRP A 470 -16.66 5.46 16.08
N SER A 471 -16.62 6.04 17.28
CA SER A 471 -15.60 7.01 17.68
C SER A 471 -14.18 6.46 17.60
N GLY A 472 -14.00 5.14 17.78
CA GLY A 472 -12.73 4.43 17.65
C GLY A 472 -12.07 4.63 16.27
N ALA A 473 -10.79 5.01 16.30
CA ALA A 473 -9.94 5.11 15.13
C ALA A 473 -8.63 4.37 15.39
N PRO A 474 -8.18 3.46 14.50
CA PRO A 474 -8.76 3.15 13.18
C PRO A 474 -10.03 2.28 13.19
N LEU A 475 -10.71 2.17 12.03
CA LEU A 475 -11.81 1.21 11.85
C LEU A 475 -11.28 -0.22 11.97
N ALA A 476 -11.77 -0.95 12.97
CA ALA A 476 -11.44 -2.36 13.18
C ALA A 476 -12.55 -3.26 12.63
N ARG A 477 -12.21 -4.19 11.73
CA ARG A 477 -13.14 -5.17 11.13
C ARG A 477 -13.77 -6.07 12.19
N ALA A 478 -13.00 -6.43 13.21
CA ALA A 478 -13.49 -7.21 14.35
C ALA A 478 -14.65 -6.51 15.08
N SER A 479 -14.61 -5.17 15.24
CA SER A 479 -15.69 -4.40 15.85
C SER A 479 -16.96 -4.44 15.01
N VAL A 480 -16.84 -4.33 13.68
CA VAL A 480 -18.00 -4.45 12.76
C VAL A 480 -18.63 -5.83 12.87
N ARG A 481 -17.83 -6.89 12.88
CA ARG A 481 -18.34 -8.27 13.05
C ARG A 481 -19.06 -8.46 14.38
N ALA A 482 -18.47 -7.98 15.48
CA ALA A 482 -19.08 -8.06 16.80
C ALA A 482 -20.42 -7.32 16.85
N THR A 483 -20.49 -6.11 16.30
CA THR A 483 -21.73 -5.32 16.22
C THR A 483 -22.83 -6.02 15.42
N LEU A 484 -22.48 -6.78 14.38
CA LEU A 484 -23.44 -7.54 13.57
C LEU A 484 -23.82 -8.91 14.16
N GLY A 485 -23.20 -9.29 15.29
CA GLY A 485 -23.37 -10.59 15.94
C GLY A 485 -22.77 -11.74 15.12
N LEU A 486 -21.72 -11.46 14.34
CA LEU A 486 -20.98 -12.48 13.61
C LEU A 486 -19.94 -13.15 14.52
N PRO A 487 -19.59 -14.42 14.29
CA PRO A 487 -18.54 -15.09 15.06
C PRO A 487 -17.22 -14.30 15.04
N PRO A 488 -16.46 -14.29 16.15
CA PRO A 488 -15.17 -13.63 16.17
C PRO A 488 -14.22 -14.30 15.16
N ILE A 489 -13.34 -13.50 14.55
CA ILE A 489 -12.29 -14.03 13.70
C ILE A 489 -11.21 -14.59 14.62
N ASN A 490 -11.00 -15.90 14.59
CA ASN A 490 -9.74 -16.47 15.06
C ASN A 490 -8.70 -16.13 14.00
N VAL A 491 -8.06 -14.96 14.13
CA VAL A 491 -6.94 -14.60 13.27
C VAL A 491 -5.89 -15.68 13.47
N CYS A 492 -5.40 -16.26 12.38
CA CYS A 492 -4.50 -17.41 12.42
C CYS A 492 -3.37 -17.21 13.45
N CYS A 493 -3.09 -18.29 14.20
CA CYS A 493 -1.98 -18.43 15.15
C CYS A 493 -2.10 -17.70 16.50
N GLY A 494 -3.19 -17.92 17.25
CA GLY A 494 -3.24 -17.80 18.71
C GLY A 494 -2.96 -16.42 19.34
N ARG A 495 -3.28 -16.27 20.63
CA ARG A 495 -2.78 -15.16 21.46
C ARG A 495 -1.28 -15.38 21.75
N GLY A 496 -0.44 -15.39 20.73
CA GLY A 496 1.00 -15.28 20.91
C GLY A 496 1.30 -13.88 21.44
N THR A 497 1.92 -13.79 22.62
CA THR A 497 2.56 -12.54 23.06
C THR A 497 3.45 -12.05 21.94
N ALA A 498 3.27 -10.79 21.52
CA ALA A 498 4.16 -10.14 20.56
C ALA A 498 5.61 -10.47 20.94
N VAL A 499 6.33 -11.21 20.10
CA VAL A 499 7.77 -11.30 20.28
C VAL A 499 8.28 -9.86 20.12
N PRO A 500 9.00 -9.29 21.10
CA PRO A 500 9.52 -7.94 20.95
C PRO A 500 10.55 -7.92 19.83
N VAL A 501 10.09 -7.62 18.62
CA VAL A 501 10.92 -7.57 17.42
C VAL A 501 11.85 -6.35 17.50
N ALA A 502 13.16 -6.55 17.39
CA ALA A 502 14.16 -5.49 17.46
C ALA A 502 13.91 -4.37 16.41
N SER A 503 14.25 -3.12 16.76
CA SER A 503 14.33 -2.04 15.78
C SER A 503 15.72 -2.03 15.17
N ASP A 504 15.80 -1.74 13.88
CA ASP A 504 17.07 -1.63 13.12
C ASP A 504 17.92 -0.35 13.41
N ALA A 505 17.62 0.38 14.49
CA ALA A 505 18.39 1.56 14.85
C ALA A 505 19.69 1.16 15.57
N VAL A 506 20.84 1.61 15.07
CA VAL A 506 22.14 1.42 15.72
C VAL A 506 22.58 2.72 16.40
N VAL A 507 23.05 2.62 17.65
CA VAL A 507 23.70 3.73 18.35
C VAL A 507 25.20 3.68 18.05
N ALA A 508 25.75 4.77 17.50
CA ALA A 508 27.20 4.89 17.30
C ALA A 508 27.91 5.09 18.65
N ALA A 509 29.01 4.37 18.88
CA ALA A 509 29.79 4.45 20.12
C ALA A 509 30.58 5.77 20.27
N GLY A 510 30.67 6.56 19.19
CA GLY A 510 31.24 7.91 19.15
C GLY A 510 31.20 8.48 17.73
N ILE A 511 31.00 9.80 17.59
CA ILE A 511 30.97 10.49 16.28
C ILE A 511 32.28 11.28 16.12
N PRO A 512 33.13 10.99 15.11
CA PRO A 512 34.34 11.77 14.87
C PRO A 512 34.00 13.18 14.39
N ALA A 513 34.88 14.15 14.67
CA ALA A 513 34.63 15.57 14.37
C ALA A 513 34.19 15.82 12.91
N GLN A 514 34.86 15.16 11.96
CA GLN A 514 34.58 15.21 10.52
C GLN A 514 33.19 14.69 10.10
N ALA A 515 32.54 13.88 10.94
CA ALA A 515 31.21 13.32 10.69
C ALA A 515 30.08 14.17 11.29
N THR A 516 30.39 15.12 12.19
CA THR A 516 29.40 15.90 12.96
C THR A 516 28.38 16.58 12.05
N ALA A 517 28.83 17.23 10.98
CA ALA A 517 27.97 17.92 10.03
C ALA A 517 27.01 16.97 9.28
N PHE A 518 27.37 15.69 9.14
CA PHE A 518 26.57 14.69 8.43
C PHE A 518 25.49 14.06 9.30
N VAL A 519 25.57 14.16 10.63
CA VAL A 519 24.64 13.46 11.53
C VAL A 519 23.20 13.92 11.32
N ALA A 520 22.93 15.22 11.45
CA ALA A 520 21.58 15.75 11.31
C ALA A 520 20.95 15.45 9.92
N PRO A 521 21.64 15.69 8.78
CA PRO A 521 21.05 15.49 7.46
C PRO A 521 21.08 14.04 6.95
N CYS A 522 21.94 13.16 7.47
CA CYS A 522 22.15 11.83 6.89
C CYS A 522 21.88 10.65 7.82
N ALA A 523 21.94 10.82 9.16
CA ALA A 523 21.90 9.68 10.08
C ALA A 523 20.55 8.95 10.10
N ALA A 524 19.45 9.60 9.71
CA ALA A 524 18.15 8.95 9.63
C ALA A 524 18.14 7.75 8.66
N CYS A 525 18.97 7.81 7.60
CA CYS A 525 19.06 6.76 6.58
C CYS A 525 20.37 5.98 6.62
N HIS A 526 21.47 6.60 7.05
CA HIS A 526 22.83 6.04 6.95
C HIS A 526 23.41 5.54 8.29
N ARG A 527 22.54 5.30 9.28
CA ARG A 527 22.89 4.76 10.60
C ARG A 527 21.97 3.62 11.03
N THR A 528 22.00 2.53 10.28
CA THR A 528 21.29 1.27 10.53
C THR A 528 22.27 0.09 10.57
N ALA A 529 21.79 -1.11 10.90
CA ALA A 529 22.64 -2.32 10.88
C ALA A 529 22.73 -2.98 9.49
N GLU A 530 22.00 -2.44 8.50
CA GLU A 530 21.97 -3.00 7.15
C GLU A 530 23.22 -2.67 6.33
N SER A 531 23.38 -3.33 5.18
CA SER A 531 24.45 -2.98 4.23
C SER A 531 24.02 -1.91 3.20
N SER A 532 22.71 -1.74 3.02
CA SER A 532 22.13 -0.80 2.05
C SER A 532 20.94 -0.04 2.66
N PRO A 533 20.83 1.29 2.49
CA PRO A 533 21.84 2.15 1.86
C PRO A 533 23.17 2.13 2.63
N PRO A 534 24.31 2.57 2.03
CA PRO A 534 25.60 2.47 2.70
C PRO A 534 25.60 3.17 4.06
N ASN A 535 25.77 2.44 5.16
CA ASN A 535 25.66 2.97 6.52
C ASN A 535 26.97 3.62 7.01
N PHE A 536 27.40 4.68 6.33
CA PHE A 536 28.66 5.37 6.62
C PHE A 536 28.70 6.15 7.95
N LEU A 537 27.59 6.17 8.70
CA LEU A 537 27.50 6.74 10.06
C LEU A 537 27.27 5.66 11.14
N ALA A 538 27.35 4.38 10.79
CA ALA A 538 27.26 3.27 11.74
C ALA A 538 28.65 2.75 12.15
N GLY A 539 28.74 2.21 13.37
CA GLY A 539 29.97 1.66 13.95
C GLY A 539 30.67 2.62 14.93
N ASP A 540 31.94 2.34 15.19
CA ASP A 540 32.82 3.20 16.00
C ASP A 540 33.40 4.37 15.18
N ALA A 541 34.14 5.26 15.85
CA ALA A 541 34.68 6.45 15.22
C ALA A 541 35.65 6.15 14.06
N GLN A 542 36.48 5.10 14.19
CA GLN A 542 37.42 4.70 13.14
C GLN A 542 36.66 4.18 11.92
N ARG A 543 35.62 3.38 12.14
CA ARG A 543 34.77 2.85 11.07
C ARG A 543 34.02 3.95 10.34
N ILE A 544 33.47 4.92 11.06
CA ILE A 544 32.77 6.07 10.47
C ILE A 544 33.75 6.87 9.61
N SER A 545 34.94 7.18 10.11
CA SER A 545 35.97 7.89 9.36
C SER A 545 36.37 7.15 8.07
N ALA A 546 36.61 5.84 8.14
CA ALA A 546 36.94 5.01 6.98
C ALA A 546 35.79 4.94 5.96
N SER A 547 34.54 4.82 6.44
CA SER A 547 33.36 4.72 5.59
C SER A 547 33.09 6.03 4.84
N LEU A 548 33.24 7.17 5.51
CA LEU A 548 33.12 8.49 4.89
C LEU A 548 34.18 8.69 3.80
N ALA A 549 35.45 8.39 4.09
CA ALA A 549 36.54 8.51 3.11
C ALA A 549 36.32 7.60 1.89
N GLN A 550 35.94 6.34 2.12
CA GLN A 550 35.67 5.40 1.05
C GLN A 550 34.49 5.85 0.17
N CYS A 551 33.42 6.35 0.80
CA CYS A 551 32.16 6.73 0.14
C CYS A 551 32.20 8.13 -0.51
N ALA A 552 33.24 8.93 -0.20
CA ALA A 552 33.36 10.33 -0.60
C ALA A 552 33.05 10.60 -2.09
N PRO A 553 33.53 9.80 -3.08
CA PRO A 553 33.21 10.07 -4.49
C PRO A 553 31.71 10.01 -4.80
N ARG A 554 31.00 9.01 -4.24
CA ARG A 554 29.56 8.84 -4.42
C ARG A 554 28.77 9.92 -3.67
N MET A 555 29.24 10.30 -2.47
CA MET A 555 28.64 11.38 -1.68
C MET A 555 28.73 12.72 -2.41
N PHE A 556 29.91 13.07 -2.93
CA PHE A 556 30.13 14.32 -3.66
C PHE A 556 29.17 14.45 -4.84
N VAL A 557 29.07 13.40 -5.68
CA VAL A 557 28.16 13.41 -6.83
C VAL A 557 26.71 13.60 -6.40
N ARG A 558 26.25 12.90 -5.36
CA ARG A 558 24.86 13.02 -4.87
C ARG A 558 24.55 14.40 -4.26
N LEU A 559 25.50 15.00 -3.55
CA LEU A 559 25.36 16.36 -3.02
C LEU A 559 25.33 17.38 -4.17
N ALA A 560 26.18 17.19 -5.18
CA ALA A 560 26.32 18.12 -6.31
C ALA A 560 25.07 18.18 -7.22
N MET A 561 24.23 17.14 -7.21
CA MET A 561 22.97 17.14 -7.96
C MET A 561 22.02 18.27 -7.54
N TRP A 562 22.19 18.85 -6.34
CA TRP A 562 21.43 20.02 -5.92
C TRP A 562 21.73 21.27 -6.75
N GLN A 563 22.92 21.38 -7.35
CA GLN A 563 23.26 22.49 -8.26
C GLN A 563 22.75 22.28 -9.69
N SER A 564 22.31 21.08 -10.04
CA SER A 564 21.75 20.80 -11.36
C SER A 564 20.23 21.00 -11.39
N PRO A 565 19.67 21.57 -12.48
CA PRO A 565 18.23 21.60 -12.71
C PRO A 565 17.65 20.19 -12.66
N ALA A 566 16.43 20.04 -12.14
CA ALA A 566 15.82 18.73 -11.90
C ALA A 566 15.81 17.81 -13.13
N ALA A 567 15.53 18.37 -14.32
CA ALA A 567 15.48 17.63 -15.58
C ALA A 567 16.86 17.17 -16.09
N SER A 568 17.96 17.76 -15.62
CA SER A 568 19.33 17.48 -16.06
C SER A 568 20.13 16.65 -15.06
N ARG A 569 19.53 16.25 -13.94
CA ARG A 569 20.20 15.47 -12.91
C ARG A 569 20.50 14.06 -13.38
N ALA A 570 21.75 13.63 -13.23
CA ALA A 570 22.13 12.24 -13.46
C ALA A 570 21.56 11.30 -12.37
N LYS A 571 21.44 11.79 -11.13
CA LYS A 571 20.95 11.08 -9.95
C LYS A 571 20.04 11.96 -9.10
N VAL A 572 19.16 11.38 -8.28
CA VAL A 572 18.41 12.16 -7.29
C VAL A 572 19.40 12.72 -6.25
N PRO A 573 19.31 14.01 -5.89
CA PRO A 573 20.23 14.61 -4.94
C PRO A 573 20.07 14.00 -3.55
N MET A 574 21.12 14.10 -2.74
CA MET A 574 21.09 13.69 -1.32
C MET A 574 21.35 14.88 -0.40
N PRO A 575 20.70 14.95 0.76
CA PRO A 575 19.49 14.21 1.14
C PRO A 575 18.37 14.37 0.08
N PRO A 576 17.49 13.38 -0.10
CA PRO A 576 16.44 13.43 -1.11
C PRO A 576 15.54 14.67 -0.93
N PRO A 577 14.95 15.24 -1.99
CA PRO A 577 14.12 16.44 -1.90
C PRO A 577 12.87 16.36 -0.99
N ARG A 578 12.55 15.18 -0.47
CA ARG A 578 11.46 14.96 0.51
C ARG A 578 11.93 14.59 1.91
N ALA A 579 13.24 14.42 2.13
CA ALA A 579 13.78 13.98 3.41
C ALA A 579 14.07 15.13 4.40
N SER A 580 13.99 16.37 3.96
CA SER A 580 14.50 17.54 4.70
C SER A 580 13.44 18.45 5.30
N GLN A 581 12.17 18.33 4.89
CA GLN A 581 11.13 19.29 5.30
C GLN A 581 10.11 18.65 6.22
N ARG A 582 10.25 18.89 7.53
CA ARG A 582 9.25 18.52 8.55
C ARG A 582 7.87 19.11 8.19
N GLY A 583 6.99 18.35 7.55
CA GLY A 583 5.61 18.76 7.32
C GLY A 583 5.33 19.69 6.14
N SER A 584 6.26 19.88 5.20
CA SER A 584 6.00 20.73 4.01
C SER A 584 5.48 19.89 2.84
N PHE A 585 4.33 20.31 2.31
CA PHE A 585 3.67 19.73 1.13
C PHE A 585 4.50 19.89 -0.17
N SER A 586 5.46 20.82 -0.17
CA SER A 586 6.26 21.17 -1.34
C SER A 586 7.49 20.28 -1.45
N ILE A 587 7.73 19.77 -2.66
CA ILE A 587 9.02 19.17 -3.01
C ILE A 587 10.09 20.24 -2.80
N GLN A 588 11.14 19.92 -2.03
CA GLN A 588 12.24 20.86 -1.85
C GLN A 588 12.88 21.18 -3.22
N ALA A 589 12.67 22.42 -3.67
CA ALA A 589 13.24 22.91 -4.93
C ALA A 589 14.68 23.40 -4.76
N THR A 590 15.02 23.92 -3.57
CA THR A 590 16.32 24.52 -3.24
C THR A 590 17.01 23.74 -2.13
N PRO A 591 18.34 23.50 -2.20
CA PRO A 591 19.05 22.78 -1.15
C PRO A 591 18.98 23.52 0.19
N ASP A 592 19.06 22.76 1.28
CA ASP A 592 19.27 23.33 2.61
C ASP A 592 20.67 23.96 2.69
N ALA A 593 20.85 24.97 3.54
CA ALA A 593 22.15 25.63 3.70
C ALA A 593 23.28 24.67 4.08
N SER A 594 22.98 23.58 4.82
CA SER A 594 23.97 22.57 5.18
C SER A 594 24.57 21.83 3.98
N ILE A 595 23.84 21.72 2.86
CA ILE A 595 24.29 20.96 1.68
C ILE A 595 25.59 21.51 1.10
N ALA A 596 25.71 22.84 1.01
CA ALA A 596 26.92 23.48 0.51
C ALA A 596 28.13 23.16 1.40
N THR A 597 27.93 23.19 2.73
CA THR A 597 28.96 22.82 3.70
C THR A 597 29.36 21.35 3.54
N LEU A 598 28.40 20.43 3.48
CA LEU A 598 28.68 19.00 3.28
C LEU A 598 29.49 18.75 2.00
N GLN A 599 29.08 19.36 0.90
CA GLN A 599 29.75 19.20 -0.38
C GLN A 599 31.18 19.75 -0.35
N ALA A 600 31.40 20.93 0.23
CA ALA A 600 32.72 21.51 0.38
C ALA A 600 33.64 20.61 1.22
N THR A 601 33.13 20.07 2.33
CA THR A 601 33.87 19.12 3.18
C THR A 601 34.27 17.86 2.40
N VAL A 602 33.35 17.25 1.65
CA VAL A 602 33.68 16.06 0.84
C VAL A 602 34.67 16.41 -0.28
N ALA A 603 34.54 17.61 -0.87
CA ALA A 603 35.45 18.06 -1.92
C ALA A 603 36.88 18.25 -1.41
N GLU A 604 37.05 18.75 -0.19
CA GLU A 604 38.37 18.85 0.47
C GLU A 604 38.98 17.48 0.72
N TRP A 605 38.20 16.49 1.14
CA TRP A 605 38.70 15.11 1.29
C TRP A 605 39.20 14.53 -0.03
N LEU A 606 38.44 14.70 -1.12
CA LEU A 606 38.82 14.23 -2.44
C LEU A 606 40.05 14.97 -2.99
N ARG A 607 40.17 16.28 -2.70
CA ARG A 607 41.35 17.08 -3.07
C ARG A 607 42.59 16.64 -2.30
N ALA A 608 42.46 16.39 -1.00
CA ALA A 608 43.56 15.89 -0.18
C ALA A 608 44.05 14.51 -0.66
N GLU A 609 43.14 13.68 -1.17
CA GLU A 609 43.48 12.35 -1.72
C GLU A 609 44.14 12.41 -3.10
N SER A 610 43.60 13.21 -4.02
CA SER A 610 43.99 13.21 -5.45
C SER A 610 44.93 14.34 -5.86
N GLY A 611 45.10 15.35 -5.01
CA GLY A 611 45.76 16.61 -5.36
C GLY A 611 44.95 17.53 -6.28
N GLN A 612 43.74 17.13 -6.70
CA GLN A 612 42.90 17.87 -7.65
C GLN A 612 41.52 18.19 -7.05
N THR A 613 40.95 19.33 -7.41
CA THR A 613 39.55 19.62 -7.05
C THR A 613 38.62 18.67 -7.82
N PRO A 614 37.67 17.98 -7.16
CA PRO A 614 36.77 17.07 -7.86
C PRO A 614 35.88 17.82 -8.85
N ASP A 615 35.79 17.29 -10.07
CA ASP A 615 34.93 17.79 -11.14
C ASP A 615 33.77 16.81 -11.42
N LEU A 616 32.54 17.32 -11.38
CA LEU A 616 31.34 16.50 -11.50
C LEU A 616 31.25 15.79 -12.86
N ALA A 617 31.57 16.47 -13.95
CA ALA A 617 31.48 15.92 -15.30
C ALA A 617 32.49 14.76 -15.47
N THR A 618 33.72 14.96 -15.02
CA THR A 618 34.79 13.95 -15.03
C THR A 618 34.40 12.72 -14.20
N MET A 619 33.84 12.91 -13.02
CA MET A 619 33.41 11.80 -12.16
C MET A 619 32.25 10.99 -12.77
N LEU A 620 31.36 11.66 -13.50
CA LEU A 620 30.22 11.01 -14.16
C LEU A 620 30.54 10.46 -15.56
N ALA A 621 31.70 10.77 -16.14
CA ALA A 621 32.06 10.37 -17.50
C ALA A 621 32.03 8.85 -17.73
N ARG A 622 32.32 8.05 -16.69
CA ARG A 622 32.23 6.59 -16.74
C ARG A 622 30.97 6.03 -16.06
N GLY A 623 30.05 6.88 -15.64
CA GLY A 623 28.83 6.48 -14.92
C GLY A 623 29.02 6.36 -13.41
N TYR A 624 27.96 6.66 -12.66
CA TYR A 624 27.98 6.73 -11.20
C TYR A 624 28.34 5.41 -10.52
N GLU A 625 27.83 4.28 -11.03
CA GLU A 625 28.10 2.98 -10.40
C GLU A 625 29.55 2.49 -10.56
N ASN A 626 30.33 3.13 -11.44
CA ASN A 626 31.79 2.89 -11.55
C ASN A 626 32.63 3.71 -10.56
N LEU A 627 32.01 4.64 -9.82
CA LEU A 627 32.68 5.33 -8.72
C LEU A 627 33.00 4.35 -7.59
N ARG A 628 34.11 4.61 -6.90
CA ARG A 628 34.55 3.85 -5.71
C ARG A 628 33.36 3.51 -4.81
N PRO A 629 33.08 2.22 -4.55
CA PRO A 629 31.95 1.83 -3.73
C PRO A 629 32.21 2.16 -2.27
N CYS A 630 31.15 2.50 -1.54
CA CYS A 630 31.20 2.71 -0.08
C CYS A 630 31.47 1.38 0.64
N LEU A 631 32.05 1.43 1.85
CA LEU A 631 32.27 0.23 2.66
C LEU A 631 30.92 -0.41 3.07
N GLN A 632 30.87 -1.74 3.09
CA GLN A 632 29.69 -2.47 3.58
C GLN A 632 29.68 -2.51 5.10
N ALA A 633 28.51 -2.41 5.76
CA ALA A 633 28.45 -2.32 7.23
C ALA A 633 29.13 -3.48 8.00
N ASN A 634 29.27 -4.67 7.41
CA ASN A 634 29.77 -5.89 8.06
C ASN A 634 31.08 -6.42 7.46
N SER A 635 32.03 -5.53 7.13
CA SER A 635 33.41 -5.93 6.76
C SER A 635 34.38 -5.67 7.88
#